data_AF-A0A1G4WKR6-F1
#
_entry.id   AF-A0A1G4WKR6-F1
#
_cell.length_a   1.000
_cell.length_b   1.000
_cell.length_c   1.000
_cell.angle_alpha   90.00
_cell.angle_beta   90.00
_cell.angle_gamma   90.00
#
_symmetry.space_group_name_H-M   'P 1'
#
loop_
_entity.id
_entity.type
_entity.pdbx_description
1 polymer ?
#
loop_
_entity_poly.entity_id
_entity_poly.type
_entity_poly.pdbx_seq_one_letter_code
_entity_poly.pdbx_strand_id
1 'polypeptide(L)'
;MLATACGKTLEAADRTRTHPYAGPARSITFSSENATYADVVALQDDADDDGWRRIKALAMQGRRAHNAPWRRCVAVLKEHHARSCVIEYHYVCLDRRSETASFAAQLDSHPSRVSIRLHFFAKRLATERIYHLDDEADSYLGYIVCRVGETPLVGRAVIKLPPYLADASAVTAAVWERVNFFGQYLRVQGVPFMQQDARFANCAHAAIWSSLYTAYRRGRIGRVLIAEVVAASDEFHPMSPTIPLGLEVREVRKVFRHFGLSARTFDTPQFEHSDLPNIPGSILRIPKDDIDRLSLATFAERTSRRTDSAEAIGYAEKARETFYKRPIYYVDDAWVTWSNRDDVATNPAYHLLVQIIDTLLDLCVRPYVESGFPVYCHSSDEPHATVLCGIASDHGQFVYYVHDDQFGPYLGTKTLLLASKATFQHQSYTPVTTGRRELTQPATTDESRSSPQAIEPLARSLAIDVERGISNFVVATPQRLTLSPMGALAATYRTISNLLSEGTDTADFFPIDYFRFRTLIMLGLDYKRDRRTHFRSSSRPFAFFSSFHLAEWVIVVEVSSATTPPESSDVSYEFVYDGTSDDSHPLLQLSRVGRQIAGLHPHGDPTMTRINITREVLPRVTLPEKASK
;
A
#
# COMPACT_ATOMS: atom_id res chain seq x y z
N MET A 1 2.44 54.47 17.84
CA MET A 1 1.13 55.05 17.49
C MET A 1 0.83 54.71 16.04
N LEU A 2 -0.34 54.10 15.80
CA LEU A 2 -1.22 54.19 14.61
C LEU A 2 -0.61 53.81 13.24
N ALA A 3 -1.04 52.72 12.58
CA ALA A 3 -2.36 52.51 11.93
C ALA A 3 -2.63 53.55 10.82
N THR A 4 -3.12 53.26 9.61
CA THR A 4 -3.93 52.13 9.08
C THR A 4 -3.68 52.09 7.55
N ALA A 5 -4.03 51.08 6.73
CA ALA A 5 -4.86 49.88 6.92
C ALA A 5 -4.48 48.75 5.94
N CYS A 6 -4.99 47.54 6.19
CA CYS A 6 -5.19 46.49 5.19
C CYS A 6 -6.62 45.95 5.39
N GLY A 7 -7.41 45.89 4.32
CA GLY A 7 -8.84 45.59 4.44
C GLY A 7 -9.50 45.25 3.10
N LYS A 8 -9.32 44.01 2.64
CA LYS A 8 -10.26 43.37 1.71
C LYS A 8 -10.57 41.96 2.20
N THR A 9 -11.84 41.75 2.51
CA THR A 9 -12.43 40.47 2.92
C THR A 9 -12.37 39.46 1.78
N LEU A 10 -11.87 38.26 2.09
CA LEU A 10 -12.06 37.08 1.25
C LEU A 10 -13.36 36.39 1.68
N GLU A 11 -14.47 36.74 1.03
CA GLU A 11 -15.71 35.98 1.18
C GLU A 11 -15.59 34.60 0.54
N ALA A 12 -16.22 33.61 1.17
CA ALA A 12 -16.17 32.21 0.75
C ALA A 12 -17.09 31.98 -0.46
N ALA A 13 -16.50 31.90 -1.66
CA ALA A 13 -17.19 31.44 -2.86
C ALA A 13 -16.98 29.93 -3.08
N ASP A 14 -18.01 29.13 -2.79
CA ASP A 14 -18.16 27.77 -3.34
C ASP A 14 -19.46 27.67 -4.16
N ARG A 15 -19.45 26.80 -5.17
CA ARG A 15 -20.61 26.33 -5.97
C ARG A 15 -21.29 27.34 -6.90
N THR A 16 -20.58 27.72 -7.97
CA THR A 16 -21.01 27.44 -9.37
C THR A 16 -19.89 27.81 -10.35
N ARG A 17 -18.80 27.03 -10.36
CA ARG A 17 -17.81 27.12 -11.45
C ARG A 17 -18.36 26.42 -12.69
N THR A 18 -19.15 27.14 -13.47
CA THR A 18 -19.25 26.88 -14.91
C THR A 18 -17.83 26.92 -15.50
N HIS A 19 -17.49 25.93 -16.31
CA HIS A 19 -16.15 25.82 -16.89
C HIS A 19 -15.95 26.98 -17.90
N PRO A 20 -14.93 27.85 -17.76
CA PRO A 20 -14.73 28.99 -18.67
C PRO A 20 -14.24 28.60 -20.09
N TYR A 21 -14.36 27.31 -20.43
CA TYR A 21 -14.08 26.72 -21.74
C TYR A 21 -15.26 25.89 -22.29
N ALA A 22 -16.44 26.00 -21.69
CA ALA A 22 -17.69 25.49 -22.28
C ALA A 22 -18.12 26.40 -23.45
N GLY A 23 -17.36 26.35 -24.56
CA GLY A 23 -17.81 26.91 -25.83
C GLY A 23 -19.10 26.21 -26.31
N PRO A 24 -19.88 26.85 -27.19
CA PRO A 24 -21.11 26.24 -27.71
C PRO A 24 -20.78 24.88 -28.33
N ALA A 25 -21.54 23.86 -27.94
CA ALA A 25 -21.38 22.51 -28.44
C ALA A 25 -21.62 22.48 -29.96
N ARG A 26 -20.53 22.55 -30.73
CA ARG A 26 -20.59 22.35 -32.17
C ARG A 26 -21.00 20.90 -32.40
N SER A 27 -22.16 20.71 -33.01
CA SER A 27 -22.54 19.42 -33.58
C SER A 27 -21.52 19.07 -34.67
N ILE A 28 -20.58 18.18 -34.34
CA ILE A 28 -19.65 17.62 -35.31
C ILE A 28 -20.32 16.38 -35.88
N THR A 29 -20.96 16.52 -37.04
CA THR A 29 -21.40 15.37 -37.85
C THR A 29 -20.17 14.65 -38.39
N PHE A 30 -19.90 13.46 -37.87
CA PHE A 30 -18.70 12.68 -38.21
C PHE A 30 -18.92 11.73 -39.39
N SER A 31 -17.86 11.55 -40.19
CA SER A 31 -17.77 10.57 -41.28
C SER A 31 -17.52 9.15 -40.75
N SER A 32 -17.70 8.16 -41.62
CA SER A 32 -17.42 6.74 -41.34
C SER A 32 -15.94 6.41 -41.06
N GLU A 33 -15.02 7.37 -41.22
CA GLU A 33 -13.58 7.18 -41.00
C GLU A 33 -13.21 7.03 -39.52
N ASN A 34 -14.02 7.58 -38.60
CA ASN A 34 -13.78 7.49 -37.15
C ASN A 34 -13.84 6.06 -36.59
N ALA A 35 -14.41 5.10 -37.32
CA ALA A 35 -14.43 3.68 -36.95
C ALA A 35 -13.02 3.04 -36.88
N THR A 36 -11.97 3.77 -37.30
CA THR A 36 -10.57 3.29 -37.30
C THR A 36 -9.84 3.48 -35.97
N TYR A 37 -10.26 4.43 -35.10
CA TYR A 37 -9.51 4.79 -33.89
C TYR A 37 -10.06 4.19 -32.59
N ALA A 38 -11.34 3.82 -32.56
CA ALA A 38 -11.96 3.21 -31.39
C ALA A 38 -13.01 2.15 -31.74
N ASP A 39 -13.15 1.17 -30.85
CA ASP A 39 -14.14 0.08 -30.92
C ASP A 39 -14.71 -0.19 -29.51
N VAL A 40 -15.97 -0.60 -29.42
CA VAL A 40 -16.64 -0.88 -28.14
C VAL A 40 -17.05 -2.35 -28.10
N VAL A 41 -16.42 -3.09 -27.18
CA VAL A 41 -16.71 -4.51 -26.96
C VAL A 41 -17.57 -4.65 -25.71
N ALA A 42 -18.75 -5.23 -25.87
CA ALA A 42 -19.58 -5.67 -24.76
C ALA A 42 -18.89 -6.81 -24.02
N LEU A 43 -18.82 -6.70 -22.70
CA LEU A 43 -18.36 -7.75 -21.80
C LEU A 43 -19.64 -8.35 -21.20
N GLN A 44 -20.03 -9.54 -21.65
CA GLN A 44 -21.26 -10.17 -21.16
C GLN A 44 -21.06 -10.75 -19.76
N ASP A 45 -22.15 -10.80 -19.00
CA ASP A 45 -22.17 -11.48 -17.70
C ASP A 45 -22.32 -13.01 -17.96
N ASP A 46 -21.31 -13.75 -17.53
CA ASP A 46 -21.20 -15.22 -17.29
C ASP A 46 -21.52 -16.25 -18.41
N ALA A 47 -22.39 -15.99 -19.38
CA ALA A 47 -22.84 -17.03 -20.33
C ALA A 47 -21.90 -17.24 -21.53
N ASP A 48 -21.30 -16.17 -22.06
CA ASP A 48 -20.43 -16.23 -23.24
C ASP A 48 -19.23 -15.28 -23.05
N ASP A 49 -18.08 -15.83 -22.69
CA ASP A 49 -16.84 -15.10 -22.37
C ASP A 49 -16.17 -14.48 -23.63
N ASP A 50 -16.94 -14.23 -24.69
CA ASP A 50 -16.50 -13.87 -26.03
C ASP A 50 -15.88 -12.48 -26.10
N GLY A 51 -16.47 -11.49 -25.42
CA GLY A 51 -15.89 -10.14 -25.34
C GLY A 51 -14.47 -10.15 -24.77
N TRP A 52 -14.26 -10.90 -23.68
CA TRP A 52 -12.94 -11.09 -23.07
C TRP A 52 -11.99 -11.88 -23.99
N ARG A 53 -12.48 -12.91 -24.69
CA ARG A 53 -11.72 -13.67 -25.69
C ARG A 53 -11.30 -12.79 -26.88
N ARG A 54 -12.20 -11.97 -27.42
CA ARG A 54 -11.94 -11.02 -28.53
C ARG A 54 -10.86 -10.01 -28.15
N ILE A 55 -10.98 -9.36 -27.01
CA ILE A 55 -9.99 -8.38 -26.53
C ILE A 55 -8.62 -9.04 -26.32
N LYS A 56 -8.59 -10.22 -25.70
CA LYS A 56 -7.34 -10.98 -25.52
C LYS A 56 -6.72 -11.39 -26.86
N ALA A 57 -7.53 -11.89 -27.80
CA ALA A 57 -7.06 -12.31 -29.13
C ALA A 57 -6.49 -11.12 -29.92
N LEU A 58 -7.17 -9.97 -29.87
CA LEU A 58 -6.71 -8.71 -30.46
C LEU A 58 -5.37 -8.26 -29.85
N ALA A 59 -5.26 -8.27 -28.53
CA ALA A 59 -4.07 -7.80 -27.83
C ALA A 59 -2.87 -8.75 -28.00
N MET A 60 -3.09 -10.07 -28.08
CA MET A 60 -2.05 -11.08 -28.31
C MET A 60 -1.67 -11.27 -29.79
N GLN A 61 -2.55 -10.95 -30.74
CA GLN A 61 -2.35 -11.18 -32.18
C GLN A 61 -1.88 -12.62 -32.51
N GLY A 62 -2.44 -13.63 -31.81
CA GLY A 62 -2.08 -15.04 -31.98
C GLY A 62 -0.77 -15.49 -31.32
N ARG A 63 -0.01 -14.60 -30.67
CA ARG A 63 1.31 -14.89 -30.10
C ARG A 63 1.23 -15.51 -28.70
N ARG A 64 2.21 -16.35 -28.35
CA ARG A 64 2.32 -16.96 -27.01
C ARG A 64 3.07 -16.05 -26.05
N ALA A 65 2.35 -15.17 -25.35
CA ALA A 65 2.90 -14.32 -24.28
C ALA A 65 2.61 -14.88 -22.88
N HIS A 66 3.40 -14.46 -21.87
CA HIS A 66 3.10 -14.78 -20.47
C HIS A 66 1.85 -14.01 -20.00
N ASN A 67 0.75 -14.74 -19.81
CA ASN A 67 -0.59 -14.18 -19.70
C ASN A 67 -1.17 -14.15 -18.27
N ALA A 68 -0.42 -14.57 -17.24
CA ALA A 68 -0.89 -14.54 -15.87
C ALA A 68 -1.23 -13.11 -15.36
N PRO A 69 -0.43 -12.06 -15.61
CA PRO A 69 -0.77 -10.70 -15.17
C PRO A 69 -2.01 -10.16 -15.87
N TRP A 70 -2.16 -10.47 -17.16
CA TRP A 70 -3.36 -10.16 -17.92
C TRP A 70 -4.61 -10.83 -17.32
N ARG A 71 -4.53 -12.14 -17.03
CA ARG A 71 -5.62 -12.89 -16.38
C ARG A 71 -5.99 -12.28 -15.03
N ARG A 72 -5.02 -11.90 -14.22
CA ARG A 72 -5.27 -11.25 -12.92
C ARG A 72 -5.95 -9.88 -13.08
N CYS A 73 -5.51 -9.06 -14.03
CA CYS A 73 -6.19 -7.80 -14.35
C CYS A 73 -7.65 -8.03 -14.78
N VAL A 74 -7.90 -9.04 -15.63
CA VAL A 74 -9.26 -9.43 -16.06
C VAL A 74 -10.10 -9.93 -14.87
N ALA A 75 -9.53 -10.72 -13.95
CA ALA A 75 -10.24 -11.19 -12.76
C ALA A 75 -10.72 -10.03 -11.89
N VAL A 76 -9.84 -9.07 -11.58
CA VAL A 76 -10.18 -7.85 -10.83
C VAL A 76 -11.25 -7.01 -11.54
N LEU A 77 -11.21 -6.94 -12.87
CA LEU A 77 -12.24 -6.23 -13.65
C LEU A 77 -13.59 -6.98 -13.67
N LYS A 78 -13.58 -8.32 -13.65
CA LYS A 78 -14.80 -9.13 -13.48
C LYS A 78 -15.39 -8.98 -12.08
N GLU A 79 -14.57 -8.92 -11.03
CA GLU A 79 -15.01 -8.61 -9.65
C GLU A 79 -15.68 -7.23 -9.54
N HIS A 80 -15.30 -6.27 -10.39
CA HIS A 80 -15.97 -4.97 -10.51
C HIS A 80 -17.15 -4.93 -11.49
N HIS A 81 -17.61 -6.08 -11.99
CA HIS A 81 -18.67 -6.20 -12.98
C HIS A 81 -18.44 -5.33 -14.23
N ALA A 82 -17.22 -5.38 -14.81
CA ALA A 82 -16.93 -4.71 -16.07
C ALA A 82 -17.82 -5.24 -17.20
N ARG A 83 -18.66 -4.36 -17.76
CA ARG A 83 -19.70 -4.66 -18.77
C ARG A 83 -19.41 -4.13 -20.17
N SER A 84 -18.44 -3.22 -20.30
CA SER A 84 -17.91 -2.84 -21.61
C SER A 84 -16.43 -2.47 -21.54
N CYS A 85 -15.75 -2.68 -22.67
CA CYS A 85 -14.40 -2.23 -22.93
C CYS A 85 -14.40 -1.32 -24.16
N VAL A 86 -13.85 -0.11 -24.03
CA VAL A 86 -13.53 0.74 -25.19
C VAL A 86 -12.07 0.53 -25.54
N ILE A 87 -11.83 0.05 -26.75
CA ILE A 87 -10.52 -0.19 -27.32
C ILE A 87 -10.08 1.10 -28.02
N GLU A 88 -9.01 1.71 -27.55
CA GLU A 88 -8.33 2.85 -28.17
C GLU A 88 -7.13 2.32 -28.97
N TYR A 89 -7.27 2.35 -30.29
CA TYR A 89 -6.21 1.98 -31.21
C TYR A 89 -5.18 3.11 -31.32
N HIS A 90 -3.97 2.75 -31.79
CA HIS A 90 -2.89 3.71 -32.03
C HIS A 90 -2.42 4.53 -30.81
N TYR A 91 -2.71 4.07 -29.57
CA TYR A 91 -2.34 4.78 -28.34
C TYR A 91 -0.81 4.92 -28.19
N VAL A 92 -0.35 6.16 -28.02
CA VAL A 92 1.07 6.48 -27.81
C VAL A 92 1.40 6.41 -26.32
N CYS A 93 1.77 5.23 -25.84
CA CYS A 93 2.24 5.05 -24.47
C CYS A 93 3.68 5.58 -24.31
N LEU A 94 3.89 6.56 -23.43
CA LEU A 94 5.22 7.14 -23.19
C LEU A 94 6.23 6.10 -22.69
N ASP A 95 5.81 5.20 -21.80
CA ASP A 95 6.64 4.14 -21.25
C ASP A 95 7.13 3.19 -22.37
N ARG A 96 6.20 2.66 -23.18
CA ARG A 96 6.54 1.83 -24.37
C ARG A 96 7.36 2.60 -25.40
N ARG A 97 7.12 3.90 -25.60
CA ARG A 97 7.92 4.73 -26.52
C ARG A 97 9.36 4.88 -26.02
N SER A 98 9.57 5.03 -24.72
CA SER A 98 10.90 5.09 -24.11
C SER A 98 11.65 3.75 -24.24
N GLU A 99 11.00 2.64 -23.88
CA GLU A 99 11.45 1.25 -24.07
C GLU A 99 11.82 0.97 -25.55
N THR A 100 10.98 1.42 -26.49
CA THR A 100 11.23 1.26 -27.93
C THR A 100 12.44 2.08 -28.40
N ALA A 101 12.58 3.33 -27.94
CA ALA A 101 13.67 4.20 -28.34
C ALA A 101 15.04 3.75 -27.75
N SER A 102 15.06 3.34 -26.49
CA SER A 102 16.29 2.93 -25.80
C SER A 102 16.76 1.52 -26.16
N PHE A 103 15.88 0.65 -26.68
CA PHE A 103 16.24 -0.76 -26.93
C PHE A 103 15.72 -1.29 -28.28
N ALA A 104 14.40 -1.36 -28.49
CA ALA A 104 13.86 -2.11 -29.63
C ALA A 104 14.23 -1.52 -31.00
N ALA A 105 14.47 -0.21 -31.08
CA ALA A 105 14.96 0.49 -32.27
C ALA A 105 16.41 0.13 -32.65
N GLN A 106 17.19 -0.50 -31.76
CA GLN A 106 18.58 -0.92 -32.02
C GLN A 106 18.68 -2.34 -32.59
N LEU A 107 17.59 -3.12 -32.60
CA LEU A 107 17.59 -4.57 -32.87
C LEU A 107 17.31 -4.95 -34.34
N ASP A 108 17.45 -4.02 -35.28
CA ASP A 108 17.02 -4.13 -36.69
C ASP A 108 15.60 -4.70 -36.89
N SER A 109 14.77 -4.53 -35.85
CA SER A 109 13.38 -4.94 -35.85
C SER A 109 12.49 -3.75 -36.21
N HIS A 110 11.29 -4.02 -36.69
CA HIS A 110 10.26 -2.99 -36.92
C HIS A 110 9.24 -3.03 -35.77
N PRO A 111 9.58 -2.57 -34.54
CA PRO A 111 8.68 -2.67 -33.41
C PRO A 111 7.45 -1.78 -33.65
N SER A 112 6.27 -2.28 -33.26
CA SER A 112 5.08 -1.43 -33.20
C SER A 112 5.37 -0.23 -32.30
N ARG A 113 5.28 0.97 -32.89
CA ARG A 113 5.39 2.26 -32.19
C ARG A 113 4.09 2.62 -31.44
N VAL A 114 3.02 1.87 -31.68
CA VAL A 114 1.72 2.05 -31.05
C VAL A 114 1.37 0.92 -30.10
N SER A 115 0.68 1.27 -29.04
CA SER A 115 0.02 0.35 -28.11
C SER A 115 -1.49 0.34 -28.38
N ILE A 116 -2.18 -0.64 -27.80
CA ILE A 116 -3.63 -0.60 -27.65
C ILE A 116 -3.91 -0.17 -26.20
N ARG A 117 -4.84 0.74 -25.95
CA ARG A 117 -5.32 1.04 -24.59
C ARG A 117 -6.77 0.63 -24.44
N LEU A 118 -7.03 -0.18 -23.42
CA LEU A 118 -8.33 -0.76 -23.12
C LEU A 118 -8.92 -0.04 -21.92
N HIS A 119 -10.13 0.48 -22.06
CA HIS A 119 -10.85 1.25 -21.03
C HIS A 119 -12.07 0.50 -20.56
N PHE A 120 -12.15 0.22 -19.26
CA PHE A 120 -13.19 -0.65 -18.71
C PHE A 120 -14.26 0.14 -17.97
N PHE A 121 -15.53 -0.24 -18.14
CA PHE A 121 -16.67 0.41 -17.51
C PHE A 121 -17.64 -0.61 -16.93
N ALA A 122 -18.19 -0.32 -15.76
CA ALA A 122 -19.25 -1.13 -15.12
C ALA A 122 -20.63 -0.95 -15.78
N LYS A 123 -20.82 0.09 -16.59
CA LYS A 123 -21.99 0.25 -17.47
C LYS A 123 -21.68 -0.32 -18.86
N ARG A 124 -22.73 -0.68 -19.61
CA ARG A 124 -22.63 -0.92 -21.05
C ARG A 124 -22.59 0.43 -21.75
N LEU A 125 -21.60 0.64 -22.63
CA LEU A 125 -21.50 1.82 -23.47
C LEU A 125 -22.02 1.53 -24.88
N ALA A 126 -22.62 2.55 -25.50
CA ALA A 126 -22.91 2.57 -26.92
C ALA A 126 -21.76 3.29 -27.65
N THR A 127 -21.41 2.85 -28.85
CA THR A 127 -20.25 3.35 -29.63
C THR A 127 -20.34 4.86 -29.88
N GLU A 128 -21.55 5.37 -30.07
CA GLU A 128 -21.85 6.77 -30.37
C GLU A 128 -21.60 7.71 -29.17
N ARG A 129 -21.58 7.16 -27.94
CA ARG A 129 -21.45 7.93 -26.68
C ARG A 129 -20.03 8.01 -26.12
N ILE A 130 -19.04 7.34 -26.70
CA ILE A 130 -17.66 7.32 -26.14
C ILE A 130 -16.97 8.70 -26.13
N TYR A 131 -17.45 9.65 -26.93
CA TYR A 131 -16.93 11.03 -26.97
C TYR A 131 -17.62 11.97 -25.96
N HIS A 132 -18.77 11.56 -25.43
CA HIS A 132 -19.61 12.33 -24.51
C HIS A 132 -20.18 11.37 -23.44
N LEU A 133 -19.37 11.11 -22.41
CA LEU A 133 -19.80 10.30 -21.27
C LEU A 133 -20.39 11.23 -20.21
N ASP A 134 -21.65 10.98 -19.86
CA ASP A 134 -22.35 11.69 -18.79
C ASP A 134 -22.15 10.89 -17.48
N ASP A 135 -23.23 10.38 -16.88
CA ASP A 135 -23.21 9.47 -15.73
C ASP A 135 -22.44 8.16 -15.99
N GLU A 136 -22.06 7.88 -17.23
CA GLU A 136 -21.17 6.77 -17.59
C GLU A 136 -19.74 6.97 -17.10
N ALA A 137 -19.27 8.20 -16.97
CA ALA A 137 -17.92 8.51 -16.52
C ALA A 137 -17.63 7.97 -15.10
N ASP A 138 -18.63 8.00 -14.21
CA ASP A 138 -18.54 7.46 -12.84
C ASP A 138 -18.48 5.92 -12.80
N SER A 139 -18.85 5.25 -13.90
CA SER A 139 -18.74 3.79 -14.02
C SER A 139 -17.35 3.32 -14.47
N TYR A 140 -16.40 4.23 -14.66
CA TYR A 140 -15.06 3.92 -15.15
C TYR A 140 -14.25 3.10 -14.13
N LEU A 141 -13.72 1.96 -14.58
CA LEU A 141 -12.96 1.00 -13.77
C LEU A 141 -11.44 1.10 -14.01
N GLY A 142 -10.99 1.96 -14.92
CA GLY A 142 -9.59 2.15 -15.26
C GLY A 142 -9.20 1.61 -16.62
N TYR A 143 -7.89 1.41 -16.83
CA TYR A 143 -7.36 0.99 -18.12
C TYR A 143 -6.20 -0.01 -18.03
N ILE A 144 -5.99 -0.71 -19.15
CA ILE A 144 -4.81 -1.51 -19.44
C ILE A 144 -4.23 -1.04 -20.78
N VAL A 145 -2.96 -0.65 -20.80
CA VAL A 145 -2.18 -0.46 -22.03
C VAL A 145 -1.53 -1.80 -22.36
N CYS A 146 -1.90 -2.37 -23.50
CA CYS A 146 -1.31 -3.58 -24.03
C CYS A 146 -0.08 -3.26 -24.91
N ARG A 147 1.03 -3.96 -24.66
CA ARG A 147 2.11 -4.04 -25.65
C ARG A 147 1.64 -4.91 -26.82
N VAL A 148 2.09 -4.61 -28.03
CA VAL A 148 1.75 -5.35 -29.26
C VAL A 148 2.99 -6.12 -29.70
N GLY A 149 2.85 -7.44 -29.89
CA GLY A 149 3.93 -8.31 -30.37
C GLY A 149 4.26 -9.47 -29.42
N GLU A 150 5.52 -9.92 -29.45
CA GLU A 150 6.07 -10.98 -28.56
C GLU A 150 6.37 -10.49 -27.14
N THR A 151 6.32 -9.17 -26.90
CA THR A 151 6.58 -8.58 -25.59
C THR A 151 5.49 -8.91 -24.58
N PRO A 152 5.80 -8.98 -23.27
CA PRO A 152 4.83 -9.23 -22.21
C PRO A 152 3.65 -8.23 -22.23
N LEU A 153 2.44 -8.76 -22.14
CA LEU A 153 1.22 -8.12 -22.64
C LEU A 153 0.85 -6.84 -21.89
N VAL A 154 0.98 -6.81 -20.56
CA VAL A 154 0.53 -5.67 -19.73
C VAL A 154 1.61 -4.60 -19.64
N GLY A 155 1.63 -3.71 -20.62
CA GLY A 155 2.59 -2.58 -20.67
C GLY A 155 2.40 -1.58 -19.53
N ARG A 156 1.15 -1.28 -19.15
CA ARG A 156 0.82 -0.46 -17.98
C ARG A 156 -0.66 -0.61 -17.64
N ALA A 157 -1.01 -0.84 -16.38
CA ALA A 157 -2.38 -0.81 -15.92
C ALA A 157 -2.55 0.17 -14.75
N VAL A 158 -3.71 0.84 -14.70
CA VAL A 158 -4.26 1.41 -13.48
C VAL A 158 -5.74 1.05 -13.48
N ILE A 159 -6.10 0.06 -12.69
CA ILE A 159 -7.46 -0.45 -12.53
C ILE A 159 -7.93 -0.24 -11.09
N LYS A 160 -9.24 -0.10 -10.93
CA LYS A 160 -9.91 0.15 -9.64
C LYS A 160 -9.47 -0.86 -8.59
N LEU A 161 -9.24 -0.40 -7.36
CA LEU A 161 -8.97 -1.27 -6.21
C LEU A 161 -10.04 -2.35 -6.08
N PRO A 162 -9.67 -3.65 -6.01
CA PRO A 162 -10.60 -4.75 -5.80
C PRO A 162 -11.53 -4.52 -4.58
N PRO A 163 -12.76 -5.07 -4.55
CA PRO A 163 -13.70 -4.80 -3.45
C PRO A 163 -13.15 -5.11 -2.05
N TYR A 164 -12.37 -6.19 -1.89
CA TYR A 164 -11.72 -6.56 -0.63
C TYR A 164 -10.59 -5.60 -0.19
N LEU A 165 -10.07 -4.78 -1.11
CA LEU A 165 -9.11 -3.70 -0.85
C LEU A 165 -9.77 -2.30 -0.79
N ALA A 166 -11.08 -2.23 -1.00
CA ALA A 166 -11.87 -1.00 -0.89
C ALA A 166 -12.60 -0.88 0.46
N ASP A 167 -12.51 -1.90 1.31
CA ASP A 167 -13.03 -1.86 2.69
C ASP A 167 -12.20 -0.93 3.59
N ALA A 168 -12.85 -0.38 4.62
CA ALA A 168 -12.23 0.55 5.58
C ALA A 168 -11.14 -0.09 6.47
N SER A 169 -11.07 -1.43 6.52
CA SER A 169 -9.97 -2.15 7.17
C SER A 169 -8.69 -2.22 6.33
N ALA A 170 -8.79 -1.96 5.02
CA ALA A 170 -7.68 -2.05 4.08
C ALA A 170 -6.99 -0.70 3.89
N VAL A 171 -5.66 -0.72 3.97
CA VAL A 171 -4.79 0.41 3.67
C VAL A 171 -4.13 0.19 2.32
N THR A 172 -4.01 1.21 1.48
CA THR A 172 -3.49 1.03 0.11
C THR A 172 -2.63 2.20 -0.35
N ALA A 173 -1.60 1.86 -1.15
CA ALA A 173 -0.75 2.80 -1.88
C ALA A 173 -1.46 3.47 -3.07
N ALA A 174 -2.79 3.49 -3.09
CA ALA A 174 -3.58 3.85 -4.26
C ALA A 174 -3.54 5.36 -4.58
N VAL A 175 -3.55 5.68 -5.87
CA VAL A 175 -3.51 7.04 -6.38
C VAL A 175 -4.67 7.34 -7.30
N TRP A 176 -5.05 8.62 -7.33
CA TRP A 176 -6.00 9.13 -8.31
C TRP A 176 -5.31 9.36 -9.65
N GLU A 177 -5.54 8.43 -10.59
CA GLU A 177 -5.16 8.57 -11.98
C GLU A 177 -6.18 9.44 -12.72
N ARG A 178 -5.70 10.30 -13.62
CA ARG A 178 -6.51 11.22 -14.43
C ARG A 178 -6.25 10.87 -15.88
N VAL A 179 -7.25 10.26 -16.50
CA VAL A 179 -7.15 9.67 -17.83
C VAL A 179 -7.77 10.63 -18.83
N ASN A 180 -7.01 11.11 -19.80
CA ASN A 180 -7.60 11.71 -21.00
C ASN A 180 -8.17 10.57 -21.85
N PHE A 181 -9.47 10.66 -22.15
CA PHE A 181 -10.24 9.69 -22.93
C PHE A 181 -11.00 10.47 -23.99
N PHE A 182 -10.57 10.42 -25.25
CA PHE A 182 -11.18 11.12 -26.38
C PHE A 182 -11.54 12.61 -26.13
N GLY A 183 -10.70 13.34 -25.39
CA GLY A 183 -10.87 14.78 -25.10
C GLY A 183 -11.55 15.10 -23.77
N GLN A 184 -12.18 14.13 -23.12
CA GLN A 184 -12.75 14.23 -21.76
C GLN A 184 -11.80 13.62 -20.71
N TYR A 185 -12.08 13.89 -19.42
CA TYR A 185 -11.23 13.44 -18.31
C TYR A 185 -11.96 12.46 -17.40
N LEU A 186 -11.53 11.19 -17.43
CA LEU A 186 -11.97 10.16 -16.49
C LEU A 186 -11.01 10.09 -15.29
N ARG A 187 -11.49 9.51 -14.19
CA ARG A 187 -10.70 9.29 -12.97
C ARG A 187 -10.88 7.87 -12.48
N VAL A 188 -9.78 7.25 -12.04
CA VAL A 188 -9.79 5.95 -11.36
C VAL A 188 -8.87 6.03 -10.14
N GLN A 189 -9.22 5.34 -9.07
CA GLN A 189 -8.35 5.13 -7.92
C GLN A 189 -7.84 3.69 -7.93
N GLY A 190 -6.52 3.54 -7.99
CA GLY A 190 -5.84 2.25 -8.05
C GLY A 190 -4.34 2.40 -7.85
N VAL A 191 -3.63 1.28 -7.73
CA VAL A 191 -2.17 1.25 -7.70
C VAL A 191 -1.65 1.01 -9.13
N PRO A 192 -0.61 1.73 -9.59
CA PRO A 192 0.02 1.47 -10.88
C PRO A 192 0.61 0.06 -10.94
N PHE A 193 0.46 -0.59 -12.10
CA PHE A 193 1.01 -1.91 -12.38
C PHE A 193 1.69 -1.93 -13.75
N MET A 194 2.79 -2.68 -13.88
CA MET A 194 3.50 -2.95 -15.12
C MET A 194 4.03 -4.38 -15.09
N GLN A 195 3.85 -5.12 -16.18
CA GLN A 195 4.53 -6.40 -16.40
C GLN A 195 5.93 -6.12 -16.98
N GLN A 196 6.96 -6.78 -16.45
CA GLN A 196 8.34 -6.63 -16.91
C GLN A 196 8.45 -6.97 -18.41
N ASP A 197 9.36 -6.34 -19.14
CA ASP A 197 9.78 -6.82 -20.45
C ASP A 197 11.18 -7.38 -20.28
N ALA A 198 11.30 -8.69 -20.05
CA ALA A 198 12.54 -9.36 -19.67
C ALA A 198 13.72 -9.19 -20.65
N ARG A 199 13.50 -8.55 -21.81
CA ARG A 199 14.55 -8.14 -22.75
C ARG A 199 15.17 -6.78 -22.43
N PHE A 200 14.43 -5.89 -21.75
CA PHE A 200 14.82 -4.49 -21.50
C PHE A 200 14.72 -4.05 -20.03
N ALA A 201 13.75 -4.58 -19.28
CA ALA A 201 13.46 -4.20 -17.92
C ALA A 201 13.07 -5.45 -17.10
N ASN A 202 13.86 -5.74 -16.07
CA ASN A 202 13.63 -6.83 -15.12
C ASN A 202 12.45 -6.51 -14.16
N CYS A 203 12.13 -7.46 -13.26
CA CYS A 203 11.13 -7.29 -12.20
C CYS A 203 11.42 -6.06 -11.30
N ALA A 204 12.68 -5.83 -10.93
CA ALA A 204 13.07 -4.71 -10.08
C ALA A 204 12.78 -3.35 -10.75
N HIS A 205 13.04 -3.21 -12.05
CA HIS A 205 12.70 -2.02 -12.84
C HIS A 205 11.19 -1.77 -12.88
N ALA A 206 10.37 -2.81 -13.05
CA ALA A 206 8.90 -2.69 -13.02
C ALA A 206 8.36 -2.31 -11.62
N ALA A 207 8.98 -2.85 -10.55
CA ALA A 207 8.64 -2.53 -9.17
C ALA A 207 9.02 -1.08 -8.81
N ILE A 208 10.24 -0.66 -9.10
CA ILE A 208 10.71 0.73 -8.94
C ILE A 208 9.82 1.69 -9.73
N TRP A 209 9.52 1.39 -10.99
CA TRP A 209 8.64 2.19 -11.83
C TRP A 209 7.26 2.39 -11.20
N SER A 210 6.68 1.34 -10.59
CA SER A 210 5.36 1.40 -9.95
C SER A 210 5.38 2.35 -8.73
N SER A 211 6.46 2.32 -7.94
CA SER A 211 6.67 3.24 -6.82
C SER A 211 6.92 4.68 -7.26
N LEU A 212 7.75 4.90 -8.29
CA LEU A 212 8.00 6.22 -8.86
C LEU A 212 6.76 6.81 -9.54
N TYR A 213 5.95 6.00 -10.23
CA TYR A 213 4.66 6.42 -10.79
C TYR A 213 3.72 6.90 -9.68
N THR A 214 3.66 6.15 -8.58
CA THR A 214 2.86 6.50 -7.41
C THR A 214 3.31 7.83 -6.79
N ALA A 215 4.63 8.01 -6.62
CA ALA A 215 5.21 9.28 -6.15
C ALA A 215 4.92 10.47 -7.09
N TYR A 216 5.00 10.27 -8.40
CA TYR A 216 4.61 11.25 -9.41
C TYR A 216 3.12 11.62 -9.31
N ARG A 217 2.21 10.64 -9.21
CA ARG A 217 0.76 10.88 -9.06
C ARG A 217 0.39 11.57 -7.76
N ARG A 218 1.24 11.44 -6.73
CA ARG A 218 1.14 12.17 -5.45
C ARG A 218 1.86 13.52 -5.47
N GLY A 219 2.36 13.97 -6.62
CA GLY A 219 3.01 15.27 -6.81
C GLY A 219 4.35 15.42 -6.08
N ARG A 220 5.05 14.30 -5.82
CA ARG A 220 6.31 14.28 -5.07
C ARG A 220 7.54 14.46 -5.96
N ILE A 221 7.48 13.92 -7.18
CA ILE A 221 8.56 13.91 -8.18
C ILE A 221 8.00 14.16 -9.58
N GLY A 222 8.89 14.37 -10.56
CA GLY A 222 8.52 14.40 -11.98
C GLY A 222 8.05 13.04 -12.51
N ARG A 223 7.50 13.02 -13.73
CA ARG A 223 7.15 11.76 -14.42
C ARG A 223 8.44 11.05 -14.82
N VAL A 224 8.71 9.89 -14.24
CA VAL A 224 9.81 8.99 -14.64
C VAL A 224 9.28 7.87 -15.55
N LEU A 225 9.89 7.68 -16.71
CA LEU A 225 9.60 6.64 -17.69
C LEU A 225 10.42 5.37 -17.41
N ILE A 226 9.94 4.21 -17.86
CA ILE A 226 10.64 2.93 -17.61
C ILE A 226 12.09 2.93 -18.14
N ALA A 227 12.38 3.56 -19.27
CA ALA A 227 13.76 3.63 -19.77
C ALA A 227 14.69 4.52 -18.93
N GLU A 228 14.16 5.53 -18.25
CA GLU A 228 14.92 6.35 -17.30
C GLU A 228 15.23 5.55 -16.03
N VAL A 229 14.33 4.66 -15.60
CA VAL A 229 14.59 3.72 -14.50
C VAL A 229 15.75 2.79 -14.83
N VAL A 230 15.73 2.15 -16.02
CA VAL A 230 16.81 1.25 -16.49
C VAL A 230 18.15 1.99 -16.62
N ALA A 231 18.14 3.21 -17.17
CA ALA A 231 19.36 4.01 -17.33
C ALA A 231 19.90 4.62 -16.02
N ALA A 232 19.17 4.52 -14.91
CA ALA A 232 19.61 4.98 -13.59
C ALA A 232 20.14 3.84 -12.69
N SER A 233 19.87 2.58 -13.05
CA SER A 233 20.41 1.38 -12.39
C SER A 233 21.66 0.87 -13.10
N ASP A 234 21.59 0.70 -14.42
CA ASP A 234 22.64 0.11 -15.26
C ASP A 234 23.45 1.19 -16.01
N GLU A 235 24.72 0.90 -16.33
CA GLU A 235 25.44 1.70 -17.32
C GLU A 235 24.82 1.52 -18.71
N PHE A 236 24.02 2.50 -19.13
CA PHE A 236 23.42 2.49 -20.46
C PHE A 236 24.50 2.61 -21.54
N HIS A 237 24.72 1.53 -22.28
CA HIS A 237 25.62 1.50 -23.45
C HIS A 237 24.82 1.64 -24.76
N PRO A 238 24.85 2.81 -25.43
CA PRO A 238 24.21 2.97 -26.74
C PRO A 238 24.77 1.97 -27.75
N MET A 239 23.92 1.40 -28.61
CA MET A 239 24.29 0.42 -29.64
C MET A 239 24.79 -0.94 -29.12
N SER A 240 24.83 -1.16 -27.81
CA SER A 240 25.18 -2.45 -27.19
C SER A 240 24.13 -2.83 -26.15
N PRO A 241 22.88 -3.14 -26.56
CA PRO A 241 21.78 -3.41 -25.65
C PRO A 241 22.05 -4.67 -24.83
N THR A 242 22.43 -4.49 -23.57
CA THR A 242 22.56 -5.56 -22.58
C THR A 242 21.17 -5.98 -22.10
N ILE A 243 21.01 -7.27 -21.81
CA ILE A 243 19.87 -7.74 -21.01
C ILE A 243 20.20 -7.37 -19.56
N PRO A 244 19.36 -6.59 -18.86
CA PRO A 244 19.67 -6.19 -17.49
C PRO A 244 19.71 -7.42 -16.58
N LEU A 245 20.74 -7.52 -15.76
CA LEU A 245 20.76 -8.47 -14.64
C LEU A 245 19.75 -8.00 -13.58
N GLY A 246 19.40 -8.87 -12.62
CA GLY A 246 18.57 -8.45 -11.48
C GLY A 246 19.27 -7.36 -10.66
N LEU A 247 18.52 -6.41 -10.11
CA LEU A 247 19.11 -5.37 -9.25
C LEU A 247 19.25 -5.82 -7.81
N GLU A 248 20.40 -5.54 -7.22
CA GLU A 248 20.58 -5.66 -5.78
C GLU A 248 19.89 -4.51 -5.03
N VAL A 249 19.54 -4.75 -3.76
CA VAL A 249 18.88 -3.76 -2.88
C VAL A 249 19.65 -2.42 -2.80
N ARG A 250 21.00 -2.45 -2.83
CA ARG A 250 21.83 -1.24 -2.83
C ARG A 250 21.65 -0.40 -4.10
N GLU A 251 21.33 -1.02 -5.23
CA GLU A 251 21.12 -0.37 -6.54
C GLU A 251 19.72 0.22 -6.62
N VAL A 252 18.70 -0.52 -6.17
CA VAL A 252 17.33 -0.03 -5.97
C VAL A 252 17.33 1.28 -5.17
N ARG A 253 18.11 1.36 -4.09
CA ARG A 253 18.29 2.60 -3.29
C ARG A 253 18.96 3.73 -4.08
N LYS A 254 19.96 3.45 -4.91
CA LYS A 254 20.61 4.45 -5.78
C LYS A 254 19.59 5.03 -6.77
N VAL A 255 18.78 4.20 -7.41
CA VAL A 255 17.74 4.63 -8.37
C VAL A 255 16.71 5.54 -7.69
N PHE A 256 16.18 5.17 -6.52
CA PHE A 256 15.26 6.05 -5.79
C PHE A 256 15.89 7.40 -5.42
N ARG A 257 17.16 7.41 -4.98
CA ARG A 257 17.91 8.64 -4.67
C ARG A 257 18.16 9.50 -5.91
N HIS A 258 18.46 8.89 -7.04
CA HIS A 258 18.62 9.56 -8.33
C HIS A 258 17.36 10.37 -8.71
N PHE A 259 16.17 9.80 -8.48
CA PHE A 259 14.89 10.47 -8.72
C PHE A 259 14.36 11.32 -7.54
N GLY A 260 15.21 11.69 -6.58
CA GLY A 260 14.87 12.64 -5.51
C GLY A 260 14.07 12.05 -4.35
N LEU A 261 14.09 10.72 -4.15
CA LEU A 261 13.49 10.05 -3.00
C LEU A 261 14.59 9.50 -2.06
N SER A 262 14.39 9.65 -0.75
CA SER A 262 15.12 8.88 0.24
C SER A 262 14.69 7.41 0.16
N ALA A 263 15.63 6.50 0.37
CA ALA A 263 15.40 5.05 0.34
C ALA A 263 15.97 4.38 1.59
N ARG A 264 15.05 3.92 2.45
CA ARG A 264 15.34 3.10 3.62
C ARG A 264 15.18 1.63 3.26
N THR A 265 16.00 0.78 3.84
CA THR A 265 15.93 -0.67 3.70
C THR A 265 15.54 -1.28 5.04
N PHE A 266 14.82 -2.39 5.02
CA PHE A 266 14.57 -3.26 6.16
C PHE A 266 14.81 -4.69 5.70
N ASP A 267 15.69 -5.42 6.39
CA ASP A 267 16.10 -6.77 5.98
C ASP A 267 15.33 -7.83 6.77
N THR A 268 14.81 -8.84 6.09
CA THR A 268 14.08 -9.97 6.68
C THR A 268 14.76 -11.30 6.37
N PRO A 269 14.66 -12.29 7.26
CA PRO A 269 14.32 -12.19 8.69
C PRO A 269 15.51 -11.70 9.53
N GLN A 270 16.70 -11.59 8.90
CA GLN A 270 17.94 -11.06 9.46
C GLN A 270 17.88 -9.53 9.54
N PHE A 271 16.97 -8.99 10.36
CA PHE A 271 17.00 -7.56 10.66
C PHE A 271 18.29 -7.26 11.43
N GLU A 272 19.24 -6.56 10.81
CA GLU A 272 20.38 -6.01 11.56
C GLU A 272 19.82 -5.23 12.76
N HIS A 273 20.35 -5.49 13.96
CA HIS A 273 19.74 -5.01 15.21
C HIS A 273 19.64 -3.47 15.32
N SER A 274 20.31 -2.73 14.44
CA SER A 274 20.22 -1.28 14.27
C SER A 274 18.96 -0.81 13.52
N ASP A 275 18.39 -1.65 12.66
CA ASP A 275 17.49 -1.22 11.59
C ASP A 275 16.01 -1.36 11.98
N LEU A 276 15.71 -2.17 13.00
CA LEU A 276 14.43 -2.12 13.70
C LEU A 276 14.53 -1.30 14.99
N PRO A 277 13.52 -0.44 15.27
CA PRO A 277 13.45 0.25 16.54
C PRO A 277 13.28 -0.76 17.68
N ASN A 278 13.68 -0.37 18.88
CA ASN A 278 13.32 -1.16 20.05
C ASN A 278 11.83 -0.96 20.39
N ILE A 279 10.97 -1.84 19.87
CA ILE A 279 9.53 -1.88 20.16
C ILE A 279 9.31 -2.64 21.47
N PRO A 280 8.74 -2.04 22.53
CA PRO A 280 8.24 -2.80 23.67
C PRO A 280 7.30 -3.93 23.23
N GLY A 281 7.56 -5.17 23.65
CA GLY A 281 6.75 -6.33 23.26
C GLY A 281 5.27 -6.25 23.70
N SER A 282 4.95 -5.38 24.66
CA SER A 282 3.58 -5.03 25.06
C SER A 282 2.75 -4.41 23.92
N ILE A 283 3.40 -3.80 22.93
CA ILE A 283 2.75 -3.22 21.74
C ILE A 283 2.29 -4.31 20.77
N LEU A 284 3.00 -5.44 20.71
CA LEU A 284 2.75 -6.50 19.73
C LEU A 284 1.48 -7.31 20.04
N ARG A 285 0.91 -7.17 21.25
CA ARG A 285 -0.33 -7.85 21.70
C ARG A 285 -0.33 -9.37 21.57
N ILE A 286 0.84 -9.99 21.49
CA ILE A 286 0.99 -11.44 21.44
C ILE A 286 0.57 -12.02 22.80
N PRO A 287 -0.27 -13.07 22.84
CA PRO A 287 -0.64 -13.72 24.10
C PRO A 287 0.60 -14.19 24.87
N LYS A 288 0.59 -13.98 26.19
CA LYS A 288 1.69 -14.39 27.06
C LYS A 288 2.03 -15.88 26.89
N ASP A 289 1.00 -16.73 26.86
CA ASP A 289 1.12 -18.18 26.69
C ASP A 289 1.84 -18.56 25.40
N ASP A 290 1.69 -17.76 24.34
CA ASP A 290 2.37 -17.98 23.06
C ASP A 290 3.86 -17.61 23.15
N ILE A 291 4.20 -16.48 23.79
CA ILE A 291 5.60 -16.13 24.10
C ILE A 291 6.26 -17.19 24.99
N ASP A 292 5.54 -17.69 26.00
CA ASP A 292 6.04 -18.74 26.91
C ASP A 292 6.23 -20.08 26.14
N ARG A 293 5.30 -20.47 25.24
CA ARG A 293 5.45 -21.64 24.34
C ARG A 293 6.66 -21.53 23.42
N LEU A 294 6.80 -20.38 22.76
CA LEU A 294 7.91 -20.07 21.86
C LEU A 294 9.25 -20.14 22.62
N SER A 295 9.30 -19.54 23.81
CA SER A 295 10.46 -19.55 24.71
C SER A 295 10.89 -20.95 25.12
N LEU A 296 9.93 -21.79 25.52
CA LEU A 296 10.17 -23.19 25.88
C LEU A 296 10.62 -24.03 24.68
N ALA A 297 10.04 -23.79 23.49
CA ALA A 297 10.43 -24.48 22.27
C ALA A 297 11.87 -24.12 21.85
N THR A 298 12.25 -22.83 21.83
CA THR A 298 13.64 -22.42 21.54
C THR A 298 14.63 -22.99 22.57
N PHE A 299 14.23 -23.08 23.85
CA PHE A 299 15.08 -23.66 24.90
C PHE A 299 15.34 -25.15 24.70
N ALA A 300 14.27 -25.93 24.47
CA ALA A 300 14.36 -27.38 24.29
C ALA A 300 15.29 -27.75 23.14
N GLU A 301 15.28 -26.96 22.06
CA GLU A 301 16.19 -27.16 20.93
C GLU A 301 17.65 -26.84 21.28
N ARG A 302 17.90 -25.69 21.92
CA ARG A 302 19.25 -25.27 22.31
C ARG A 302 19.96 -26.23 23.27
N THR A 303 19.21 -26.94 24.12
CA THR A 303 19.80 -27.82 25.15
C THR A 303 19.96 -29.26 24.70
N SER A 304 19.22 -29.72 23.69
CA SER A 304 19.34 -31.03 23.02
C SER A 304 19.29 -32.26 23.95
N ARG A 305 18.89 -32.08 25.22
CA ARG A 305 18.98 -33.06 26.31
C ARG A 305 17.84 -32.84 27.29
N ARG A 306 17.50 -33.88 28.07
CA ARG A 306 16.58 -33.77 29.21
C ARG A 306 17.14 -32.79 30.25
N THR A 307 16.71 -31.54 30.19
CA THR A 307 16.87 -30.53 31.25
C THR A 307 15.83 -30.70 32.34
N ASP A 308 16.14 -30.25 33.55
CA ASP A 308 15.16 -30.15 34.62
C ASP A 308 14.10 -29.09 34.28
N SER A 309 12.86 -29.36 34.67
CA SER A 309 11.72 -28.46 34.60
C SER A 309 12.02 -27.05 35.15
N ALA A 310 12.82 -26.96 36.22
CA ALA A 310 13.17 -25.69 36.84
C ALA A 310 14.06 -24.79 35.95
N GLU A 311 15.02 -25.38 35.23
CA GLU A 311 15.90 -24.63 34.30
C GLU A 311 15.11 -24.14 33.08
N ALA A 312 14.19 -24.95 32.56
CA ALA A 312 13.33 -24.58 31.46
C ALA A 312 12.39 -23.41 31.81
N ILE A 313 11.82 -23.41 33.02
CA ILE A 313 11.02 -22.29 33.53
C ILE A 313 11.89 -21.03 33.66
N GLY A 314 13.04 -21.11 34.31
CA GLY A 314 13.94 -19.96 34.48
C GLY A 314 14.43 -19.36 33.16
N TYR A 315 14.69 -20.20 32.14
CA TYR A 315 14.97 -19.72 30.78
C TYR A 315 13.74 -19.07 30.15
N ALA A 316 12.55 -19.68 30.25
CA ALA A 316 11.33 -19.12 29.66
C ALA A 316 11.00 -17.74 30.23
N GLU A 317 11.18 -17.52 31.53
CA GLU A 317 10.98 -16.20 32.13
C GLU A 317 11.99 -15.16 31.64
N LYS A 318 13.27 -15.53 31.50
CA LYS A 318 14.32 -14.66 30.96
C LYS A 318 14.16 -14.39 29.46
N ALA A 319 13.69 -15.38 28.70
CA ALA A 319 13.36 -15.24 27.28
C ALA A 319 12.14 -14.32 27.10
N ARG A 320 11.09 -14.48 27.92
CA ARG A 320 9.94 -13.57 27.98
C ARG A 320 10.36 -12.14 28.35
N GLU A 321 11.23 -11.96 29.34
CA GLU A 321 11.77 -10.64 29.71
C GLU A 321 12.56 -10.01 28.55
N THR A 322 13.42 -10.80 27.90
CA THR A 322 14.14 -10.40 26.69
C THR A 322 13.17 -10.01 25.58
N PHE A 323 12.13 -10.81 25.33
CA PHE A 323 11.11 -10.54 24.32
C PHE A 323 10.38 -9.22 24.58
N TYR A 324 9.88 -8.98 25.80
CA TYR A 324 9.18 -7.75 26.13
C TYR A 324 10.09 -6.51 26.05
N LYS A 325 11.38 -6.65 26.36
CA LYS A 325 12.36 -5.56 26.25
C LYS A 325 12.85 -5.32 24.82
N ARG A 326 12.93 -6.39 24.02
CA ARG A 326 13.70 -6.52 22.76
C ARG A 326 13.15 -7.67 21.88
N PRO A 327 11.94 -7.56 21.30
CA PRO A 327 11.31 -8.67 20.57
C PRO A 327 12.16 -9.22 19.44
N ILE A 328 12.79 -8.33 18.67
CA ILE A 328 13.54 -8.70 17.46
C ILE A 328 14.74 -9.60 17.74
N TYR A 329 15.52 -9.30 18.79
CA TYR A 329 16.71 -10.08 19.15
C TYR A 329 16.36 -11.53 19.45
N TYR A 330 15.19 -11.74 20.07
CA TYR A 330 14.70 -13.07 20.39
C TYR A 330 14.13 -13.79 19.15
N VAL A 331 13.49 -13.05 18.25
CA VAL A 331 12.97 -13.55 16.97
C VAL A 331 14.09 -14.05 16.05
N ASP A 332 15.19 -13.31 15.93
CA ASP A 332 16.36 -13.69 15.12
C ASP A 332 17.02 -14.98 15.66
N ASP A 333 17.25 -15.02 16.98
CA ASP A 333 17.72 -16.20 17.73
C ASP A 333 16.86 -17.45 17.47
N ALA A 334 15.53 -17.29 17.48
CA ALA A 334 14.58 -18.37 17.22
C ALA A 334 14.53 -18.75 15.74
N TRP A 335 14.66 -17.78 14.83
CA TRP A 335 14.61 -18.02 13.39
C TRP A 335 15.79 -18.86 12.91
N VAL A 336 17.02 -18.47 13.27
CA VAL A 336 18.25 -19.21 12.93
C VAL A 336 18.20 -20.66 13.45
N THR A 337 17.53 -20.88 14.58
CA THR A 337 17.35 -22.21 15.18
C THR A 337 16.41 -23.11 14.35
N TRP A 338 15.43 -22.54 13.63
CA TRP A 338 14.36 -23.30 12.97
C TRP A 338 14.35 -23.29 11.45
N SER A 339 14.87 -22.26 10.79
CA SER A 339 14.85 -22.15 9.32
C SER A 339 15.59 -23.27 8.60
N ASN A 340 16.47 -24.00 9.31
CA ASN A 340 17.34 -25.04 8.78
C ASN A 340 16.75 -26.46 8.92
N ARG A 341 15.42 -26.62 9.00
CA ARG A 341 14.76 -27.92 9.25
C ARG A 341 13.79 -28.37 8.15
N ASP A 342 13.68 -29.69 8.01
CA ASP A 342 12.73 -30.33 7.11
C ASP A 342 11.28 -30.31 7.63
N ASP A 343 11.06 -30.09 8.94
CA ASP A 343 9.74 -30.13 9.59
C ASP A 343 9.09 -28.75 9.82
N VAL A 344 9.74 -27.68 9.35
CA VAL A 344 9.32 -26.26 9.51
C VAL A 344 7.82 -26.05 9.25
N ALA A 345 7.27 -26.70 8.22
CA ALA A 345 5.89 -26.54 7.81
C ALA A 345 4.85 -27.06 8.82
N THR A 346 5.21 -28.00 9.69
CA THR A 346 4.30 -28.59 10.68
C THR A 346 4.54 -28.10 12.11
N ASN A 347 5.66 -27.42 12.36
CA ASN A 347 6.04 -26.94 13.70
C ASN A 347 5.15 -25.76 14.15
N PRO A 348 4.27 -25.90 15.16
CA PRO A 348 3.36 -24.83 15.58
C PRO A 348 4.09 -23.58 16.10
N ALA A 349 5.29 -23.77 16.66
CA ALA A 349 6.06 -22.67 17.20
C ALA A 349 6.72 -21.84 16.08
N TYR A 350 7.08 -22.46 14.95
CA TYR A 350 7.50 -21.73 13.74
C TYR A 350 6.37 -20.87 13.16
N HIS A 351 5.15 -21.41 13.07
CA HIS A 351 3.97 -20.63 12.64
C HIS A 351 3.72 -19.41 13.54
N LEU A 352 3.90 -19.57 14.85
CA LEU A 352 3.83 -18.46 15.79
C LEU A 352 4.98 -17.44 15.56
N LEU A 353 6.22 -17.89 15.37
CA LEU A 353 7.35 -17.00 15.07
C LEU A 353 7.08 -16.16 13.81
N VAL A 354 6.53 -16.77 12.76
CA VAL A 354 6.11 -16.08 11.53
C VAL A 354 5.03 -15.03 11.82
N GLN A 355 4.01 -15.35 12.62
CA GLN A 355 2.99 -14.36 13.04
C GLN A 355 3.57 -13.17 13.82
N ILE A 356 4.59 -13.41 14.65
CA ILE A 356 5.30 -12.36 15.37
C ILE A 356 6.07 -11.47 14.40
N ILE A 357 6.78 -12.06 13.41
CA ILE A 357 7.50 -11.27 12.40
C ILE A 357 6.52 -10.51 11.51
N ASP A 358 5.40 -11.11 11.08
CA ASP A 358 4.36 -10.40 10.34
C ASP A 358 3.80 -9.22 11.16
N THR A 359 3.64 -9.36 12.47
CA THR A 359 3.22 -8.23 13.34
C THR A 359 4.29 -7.12 13.41
N LEU A 360 5.57 -7.48 13.47
CA LEU A 360 6.68 -6.53 13.41
C LEU A 360 6.77 -5.84 12.04
N LEU A 361 6.58 -6.59 10.96
CA LEU A 361 6.57 -6.09 9.58
C LEU A 361 5.42 -5.13 9.36
N ASP A 362 4.19 -5.48 9.78
CA ASP A 362 3.02 -4.61 9.69
C ASP A 362 3.31 -3.24 10.31
N LEU A 363 3.83 -3.20 11.55
CA LEU A 363 4.21 -1.94 12.20
C LEU A 363 5.23 -1.13 11.38
N CYS A 364 6.19 -1.79 10.73
CA CYS A 364 7.21 -1.13 9.91
C CYS A 364 6.68 -0.61 8.57
N VAL A 365 5.82 -1.36 7.87
CA VAL A 365 5.43 -1.07 6.48
C VAL A 365 4.05 -0.41 6.35
N ARG A 366 3.10 -0.70 7.26
CA ARG A 366 1.73 -0.14 7.25
C ARG A 366 1.71 1.39 7.18
N PRO A 367 2.48 2.15 7.99
CA PRO A 367 2.41 3.62 7.97
C PRO A 367 2.77 4.22 6.61
N TYR A 368 3.67 3.57 5.86
CA TYR A 368 4.04 4.00 4.51
C TYR A 368 2.93 3.68 3.50
N VAL A 369 2.36 2.48 3.55
CA VAL A 369 1.24 2.07 2.69
C VAL A 369 0.00 2.93 2.95
N GLU A 370 -0.36 3.18 4.22
CA GLU A 370 -1.40 4.15 4.64
C GLU A 370 -1.14 5.54 4.08
N SER A 371 0.12 5.99 4.14
CA SER A 371 0.55 7.27 3.60
C SER A 371 0.69 7.28 2.07
N GLY A 372 0.21 6.25 1.37
CA GLY A 372 0.20 6.19 -0.09
C GLY A 372 1.57 5.93 -0.73
N PHE A 373 2.53 5.35 0.01
CA PHE A 373 3.84 4.96 -0.50
C PHE A 373 3.91 3.44 -0.59
N PRO A 374 3.94 2.87 -1.80
CA PRO A 374 4.10 1.43 -1.99
C PRO A 374 5.53 1.03 -1.60
N VAL A 375 5.68 -0.16 -1.05
CA VAL A 375 6.96 -0.69 -0.58
C VAL A 375 7.49 -1.67 -1.61
N TYR A 376 8.74 -1.48 -2.05
CA TYR A 376 9.43 -2.45 -2.89
C TYR A 376 9.85 -3.65 -2.03
N CYS A 377 9.62 -4.87 -2.49
CA CYS A 377 9.91 -6.09 -1.77
C CYS A 377 10.82 -6.99 -2.61
N HIS A 378 11.96 -7.40 -2.07
CA HIS A 378 12.93 -8.29 -2.71
C HIS A 378 12.83 -9.71 -2.11
N SER A 379 12.99 -10.74 -2.93
CA SER A 379 13.16 -12.13 -2.48
C SER A 379 14.58 -12.60 -2.76
N SER A 380 15.20 -13.30 -1.79
CA SER A 380 16.57 -13.80 -1.86
C SER A 380 16.72 -15.08 -2.67
N ASP A 381 15.75 -15.99 -2.52
CA ASP A 381 15.92 -17.40 -2.89
C ASP A 381 15.68 -17.61 -4.39
N GLU A 382 14.65 -16.96 -4.95
CA GLU A 382 14.52 -16.69 -6.38
C GLU A 382 14.58 -15.17 -6.58
N PRO A 383 15.75 -14.58 -6.96
CA PRO A 383 15.96 -13.14 -7.06
C PRO A 383 14.87 -12.41 -7.86
N HIS A 384 13.95 -11.81 -7.13
CA HIS A 384 12.71 -11.27 -7.66
C HIS A 384 12.27 -10.02 -6.92
N ALA A 385 11.41 -9.24 -7.54
CA ALA A 385 10.89 -8.00 -6.98
C ALA A 385 9.36 -7.95 -7.11
N THR A 386 8.71 -7.65 -5.99
CA THR A 386 7.28 -7.35 -5.93
C THR A 386 7.07 -5.98 -5.30
N VAL A 387 5.83 -5.48 -5.32
CA VAL A 387 5.48 -4.20 -4.68
C VAL A 387 4.33 -4.43 -3.72
N LEU A 388 4.58 -4.31 -2.42
CA LEU A 388 3.53 -4.26 -1.41
C LEU A 388 2.72 -2.97 -1.60
N CYS A 389 1.45 -3.17 -1.96
CA CYS A 389 0.55 -2.14 -2.43
C CYS A 389 -0.69 -1.94 -1.55
N GLY A 390 -0.98 -2.90 -0.67
CA GLY A 390 -2.03 -2.80 0.33
C GLY A 390 -1.86 -3.78 1.49
N ILE A 391 -2.54 -3.52 2.60
CA ILE A 391 -2.61 -4.40 3.76
C ILE A 391 -4.02 -4.32 4.34
N ALA A 392 -4.69 -5.44 4.53
CA ALA A 392 -5.95 -5.54 5.26
C ALA A 392 -5.76 -6.35 6.56
N SER A 393 -6.79 -6.35 7.41
CA SER A 393 -6.90 -7.31 8.51
C SER A 393 -8.14 -8.16 8.32
N ASP A 394 -7.94 -9.47 8.29
CA ASP A 394 -9.00 -10.48 8.16
C ASP A 394 -9.00 -11.35 9.42
N HIS A 395 -10.08 -11.29 10.21
CA HIS A 395 -10.23 -12.00 11.48
C HIS A 395 -9.03 -11.87 12.45
N GLY A 396 -8.34 -10.72 12.44
CA GLY A 396 -7.17 -10.45 13.28
C GLY A 396 -5.84 -10.96 12.71
N GLN A 397 -5.85 -11.61 11.55
CA GLN A 397 -4.64 -11.89 10.75
C GLN A 397 -4.41 -10.74 9.77
N PHE A 398 -3.16 -10.53 9.36
CA PHE A 398 -2.84 -9.60 8.28
C PHE A 398 -3.01 -10.27 6.92
N VAL A 399 -3.46 -9.49 5.93
CA VAL A 399 -3.42 -9.90 4.53
C VAL A 399 -2.69 -8.82 3.75
N TYR A 400 -1.52 -9.16 3.26
CA TYR A 400 -0.67 -8.32 2.44
C TYR A 400 -1.05 -8.47 0.97
N TYR A 401 -1.14 -7.36 0.25
CA TYR A 401 -1.47 -7.35 -1.16
C TYR A 401 -0.28 -6.82 -1.95
N VAL A 402 0.25 -7.66 -2.85
CA VAL A 402 1.42 -7.34 -3.67
C VAL A 402 1.07 -7.21 -5.15
N HIS A 403 1.85 -6.42 -5.86
CA HIS A 403 1.97 -6.49 -7.32
C HIS A 403 3.19 -7.35 -7.64
N ASP A 404 2.97 -8.41 -8.41
CA ASP A 404 4.02 -9.27 -8.95
C ASP A 404 3.96 -9.17 -10.48
N ASP A 405 5.08 -8.91 -11.15
CA ASP A 405 5.05 -8.71 -12.60
C ASP A 405 4.77 -10.02 -13.37
N GLN A 406 5.02 -11.19 -12.77
CA GLN A 406 4.72 -12.50 -13.34
C GLN A 406 3.26 -12.90 -13.08
N PHE A 407 2.70 -12.61 -11.91
CA PHE A 407 1.35 -13.08 -11.53
C PHE A 407 0.24 -12.02 -11.62
N GLY A 408 0.58 -10.73 -11.56
CA GLY A 408 -0.33 -9.60 -11.72
C GLY A 408 -0.52 -8.72 -10.47
N PRO A 409 -1.49 -7.79 -10.51
CA PRO A 409 -1.76 -6.88 -9.40
C PRO A 409 -2.64 -7.51 -8.30
N TYR A 410 -2.58 -6.89 -7.12
CA TYR A 410 -3.40 -7.17 -5.93
C TYR A 410 -3.46 -8.66 -5.53
N LEU A 411 -2.31 -9.34 -5.49
CA LEU A 411 -2.20 -10.73 -5.05
C LEU A 411 -2.11 -10.76 -3.52
N GLY A 412 -3.01 -11.48 -2.86
CA GLY A 412 -3.05 -11.60 -1.40
C GLY A 412 -2.08 -12.67 -0.87
N THR A 413 -1.44 -12.40 0.26
CA THR A 413 -0.75 -13.40 1.07
C THR A 413 -0.94 -13.09 2.55
N LYS A 414 -1.02 -14.11 3.41
CA LYS A 414 -1.12 -13.92 4.87
C LYS A 414 0.21 -13.54 5.52
N THR A 415 1.32 -13.85 4.84
CA THR A 415 2.67 -13.59 5.30
C THR A 415 3.55 -13.20 4.13
N LEU A 416 4.47 -12.26 4.35
CA LEU A 416 5.46 -11.87 3.32
C LEU A 416 6.69 -12.78 3.35
N LEU A 417 6.94 -13.47 4.47
CA LEU A 417 8.07 -14.40 4.60
C LEU A 417 7.84 -15.74 3.89
N LEU A 418 6.61 -16.25 3.92
CA LEU A 418 6.22 -17.50 3.28
C LEU A 418 5.29 -17.26 2.08
N ALA A 419 5.41 -16.10 1.44
CA ALA A 419 4.77 -15.89 0.16
C ALA A 419 5.26 -16.97 -0.82
N SER A 420 4.33 -17.67 -1.49
CA SER A 420 4.67 -18.76 -2.39
C SER A 420 4.24 -18.50 -3.83
N LYS A 421 5.06 -18.99 -4.75
CA LYS A 421 4.81 -18.91 -6.20
C LYS A 421 3.52 -19.65 -6.55
N ALA A 422 3.30 -20.81 -5.94
CA ALA A 422 2.03 -21.53 -6.02
C ALA A 422 0.82 -20.68 -5.58
N THR A 423 0.89 -19.98 -4.44
CA THR A 423 -0.20 -19.13 -3.92
C THR A 423 -0.56 -17.99 -4.90
N PHE A 424 0.45 -17.35 -5.50
CA PHE A 424 0.22 -16.32 -6.51
C PHE A 424 -0.27 -16.90 -7.84
N GLN A 425 0.23 -18.07 -8.25
CA GLN A 425 -0.22 -18.76 -9.44
C GLN A 425 -1.72 -19.09 -9.38
N HIS A 426 -2.20 -19.62 -8.24
CA HIS A 426 -3.63 -19.88 -8.02
C HIS A 426 -4.49 -18.61 -8.13
N GLN A 427 -4.04 -17.48 -7.58
CA GLN A 427 -4.77 -16.21 -7.64
C GLN A 427 -4.73 -15.52 -9.01
N SER A 428 -3.69 -15.79 -9.81
CA SER A 428 -3.61 -15.37 -11.22
C SER A 428 -4.51 -16.22 -12.14
N TYR A 429 -5.01 -17.36 -11.65
CA TYR A 429 -5.64 -18.38 -12.47
C TYR A 429 -6.73 -19.16 -11.73
N THR A 430 -7.93 -18.58 -11.68
CA THR A 430 -9.17 -19.36 -11.56
C THR A 430 -9.70 -19.64 -12.97
N PRO A 431 -9.42 -20.81 -13.58
CA PRO A 431 -10.23 -21.24 -14.69
C PRO A 431 -11.63 -21.50 -14.14
N VAL A 432 -12.63 -20.78 -14.63
CA VAL A 432 -14.01 -21.23 -14.48
C VAL A 432 -14.11 -22.53 -15.27
N THR A 433 -13.89 -23.66 -14.60
CA THR A 433 -14.07 -24.98 -15.19
C THR A 433 -15.55 -25.22 -15.41
N THR A 434 -16.04 -24.72 -16.55
CA THR A 434 -17.30 -25.14 -17.16
C THR A 434 -17.35 -26.67 -17.13
N GLY A 435 -18.37 -27.21 -16.46
CA GLY A 435 -18.33 -28.54 -15.86
C GLY A 435 -17.91 -29.68 -16.79
N ARG A 436 -16.64 -30.10 -16.68
CA ARG A 436 -16.20 -31.45 -17.01
C ARG A 436 -14.85 -31.79 -16.37
N ARG A 437 -14.89 -32.06 -15.06
CA ARG A 437 -13.86 -32.85 -14.40
C ARG A 437 -14.55 -33.99 -13.67
N GLU A 438 -14.37 -35.19 -14.18
CA GLU A 438 -14.75 -36.42 -13.48
C GLU A 438 -13.86 -36.51 -12.24
N LEU A 439 -14.41 -36.09 -11.10
CA LEU A 439 -13.90 -36.43 -9.79
C LEU A 439 -14.81 -37.52 -9.24
N THR A 440 -14.20 -38.66 -8.95
CA THR A 440 -14.81 -39.79 -8.25
C THR A 440 -15.46 -39.29 -6.95
N GLN A 441 -16.73 -39.63 -6.75
CA GLN A 441 -17.46 -39.39 -5.50
C GLN A 441 -16.76 -40.12 -4.33
N PRO A 442 -16.93 -39.64 -3.08
CA PRO A 442 -18.11 -40.09 -2.32
C PRO A 442 -19.14 -39.00 -2.04
N ALA A 443 -20.36 -39.43 -1.72
CA ALA A 443 -21.52 -38.58 -1.49
C ALA A 443 -21.44 -37.75 -0.20
N THR A 444 -21.98 -36.53 -0.26
CA THR A 444 -23.31 -36.23 0.33
C THR A 444 -23.97 -35.06 -0.41
N THR A 445 -25.30 -35.02 -0.38
CA THR A 445 -26.14 -34.03 -1.05
C THR A 445 -26.38 -32.81 -0.18
N ASP A 446 -26.08 -31.61 -0.70
CA ASP A 446 -26.84 -30.40 -0.33
C ASP A 446 -26.86 -29.41 -1.51
N GLU A 447 -28.06 -29.05 -1.97
CA GLU A 447 -28.29 -28.17 -3.12
C GLU A 447 -28.75 -26.79 -2.65
N SER A 448 -27.83 -25.85 -2.45
CA SER A 448 -28.19 -24.44 -2.29
C SER A 448 -27.28 -23.46 -3.03
N ARG A 449 -27.78 -23.01 -4.20
CA ARG A 449 -27.55 -21.73 -4.88
C ARG A 449 -26.12 -21.17 -4.90
N SER A 450 -25.44 -21.41 -6.02
CA SER A 450 -24.20 -20.75 -6.42
C SER A 450 -24.32 -19.22 -6.51
N SER A 451 -23.67 -18.51 -5.59
CA SER A 451 -23.08 -17.20 -5.91
C SER A 451 -21.86 -17.40 -6.83
N PRO A 452 -21.41 -16.39 -7.60
CA PRO A 452 -20.11 -16.47 -8.28
C PRO A 452 -19.04 -16.86 -7.26
N GLN A 453 -18.23 -17.87 -7.60
CA GLN A 453 -17.23 -18.42 -6.69
C GLN A 453 -16.28 -17.32 -6.25
N ALA A 454 -16.44 -16.86 -4.99
CA ALA A 454 -15.44 -16.07 -4.32
C ALA A 454 -14.10 -16.80 -4.40
N ILE A 455 -13.00 -16.05 -4.50
CA ILE A 455 -11.63 -16.57 -4.42
C ILE A 455 -11.60 -17.59 -3.28
N GLU A 456 -11.25 -18.84 -3.59
CA GLU A 456 -11.32 -19.93 -2.61
C GLU A 456 -10.57 -19.50 -1.35
N PRO A 457 -11.15 -19.61 -0.14
CA PRO A 457 -10.55 -19.03 1.06
C PRO A 457 -9.08 -19.46 1.18
N LEU A 458 -8.19 -18.49 1.38
CA LEU A 458 -6.71 -18.63 1.34
C LEU A 458 -6.12 -19.68 2.32
N ALA A 459 -6.96 -20.41 3.03
CA ALA A 459 -6.67 -21.32 4.12
C ALA A 459 -6.44 -22.79 3.71
N ARG A 460 -6.64 -23.18 2.44
CA ARG A 460 -6.64 -24.61 2.03
C ARG A 460 -5.42 -25.12 1.25
N SER A 461 -4.48 -24.27 0.86
CA SER A 461 -3.24 -24.67 0.19
C SER A 461 -2.01 -24.05 0.87
N LEU A 462 -1.55 -24.70 1.95
CA LEU A 462 -0.28 -24.39 2.62
C LEU A 462 0.81 -25.39 2.19
N ALA A 463 0.97 -25.57 0.89
CA ALA A 463 2.23 -26.09 0.37
C ALA A 463 3.29 -24.99 0.55
N ILE A 464 4.21 -25.20 1.50
CA ILE A 464 5.26 -24.23 1.82
C ILE A 464 6.35 -24.31 0.75
N ASP A 465 6.09 -23.56 -0.32
CA ASP A 465 7.00 -23.24 -1.42
C ASP A 465 7.56 -21.84 -1.12
N VAL A 466 8.74 -21.75 -0.51
CA VAL A 466 9.32 -20.47 -0.05
C VAL A 466 10.01 -19.70 -1.19
N GLU A 467 9.85 -20.10 -2.47
CA GLU A 467 10.48 -19.45 -3.63
C GLU A 467 10.21 -17.93 -3.75
N ARG A 468 9.21 -17.39 -3.03
CA ARG A 468 8.88 -15.94 -3.01
C ARG A 468 9.01 -15.28 -1.63
N GLY A 469 9.69 -15.90 -0.67
CA GLY A 469 9.92 -15.31 0.66
C GLY A 469 10.64 -13.97 0.56
N ILE A 470 10.05 -12.90 1.12
CA ILE A 470 10.61 -11.55 1.04
C ILE A 470 11.76 -11.41 2.05
N SER A 471 12.95 -11.11 1.53
CA SER A 471 14.20 -10.93 2.28
C SER A 471 14.56 -9.47 2.54
N ASN A 472 14.01 -8.52 1.78
CA ASN A 472 14.28 -7.10 2.00
C ASN A 472 13.11 -6.22 1.55
N PHE A 473 12.86 -5.14 2.28
CA PHE A 473 11.94 -4.09 1.92
C PHE A 473 12.72 -2.81 1.59
N VAL A 474 12.36 -2.11 0.53
CA VAL A 474 12.86 -0.76 0.24
C VAL A 474 11.70 0.21 0.21
N VAL A 475 11.71 1.16 1.14
CA VAL A 475 10.69 2.20 1.26
C VAL A 475 11.23 3.50 0.68
N ALA A 476 10.59 3.96 -0.40
CA ALA A 476 10.92 5.21 -1.07
C ALA A 476 10.06 6.37 -0.55
N THR A 477 10.68 7.34 0.12
CA THR A 477 10.02 8.49 0.74
C THR A 477 10.57 9.83 0.21
N PRO A 478 9.82 10.95 0.31
CA PRO A 478 10.38 12.28 0.11
C PRO A 478 11.68 12.50 0.91
N GLN A 479 12.70 13.08 0.28
CA GLN A 479 14.05 13.22 0.86
C GLN A 479 14.11 13.80 2.28
N ARG A 480 13.16 14.65 2.66
CA ARG A 480 13.14 15.32 3.96
C ARG A 480 12.88 14.37 5.14
N LEU A 481 12.21 13.23 4.92
CA LEU A 481 11.75 12.30 5.97
C LEU A 481 12.89 11.60 6.72
N THR A 482 13.45 12.32 7.69
CA THR A 482 14.57 11.90 8.54
C THR A 482 14.12 11.09 9.75
N LEU A 483 12.88 11.25 10.22
CA LEU A 483 12.28 10.35 11.19
C LEU A 483 11.57 9.19 10.48
N SER A 484 11.74 7.96 10.96
CA SER A 484 10.90 6.84 10.51
C SER A 484 9.58 6.82 11.29
N PRO A 485 8.48 6.24 10.76
CA PRO A 485 7.24 6.07 11.52
C PRO A 485 7.49 5.21 12.78
N MET A 486 8.47 4.31 12.69
CA MET A 486 8.98 3.48 13.78
C MET A 486 9.73 4.26 14.87
N GLY A 487 10.62 5.18 14.50
CA GLY A 487 11.30 6.09 15.44
C GLY A 487 10.31 7.05 16.10
N ALA A 488 9.35 7.57 15.34
CA ALA A 488 8.24 8.36 15.85
C ALA A 488 7.40 7.56 16.86
N LEU A 489 7.07 6.30 16.56
CA LEU A 489 6.31 5.41 17.43
C LEU A 489 7.07 5.08 18.73
N ALA A 490 8.35 4.73 18.63
CA ALA A 490 9.20 4.47 19.79
C ALA A 490 9.35 5.73 20.66
N ALA A 491 9.51 6.90 20.05
CA ALA A 491 9.50 8.17 20.76
C ALA A 491 8.16 8.44 21.46
N THR A 492 7.03 8.13 20.80
CA THR A 492 5.68 8.31 21.33
C THR A 492 5.48 7.45 22.58
N TYR A 493 5.84 6.17 22.53
CA TYR A 493 5.73 5.28 23.69
C TYR A 493 6.70 5.63 24.83
N ARG A 494 7.92 6.09 24.53
CA ARG A 494 8.81 6.65 25.56
C ARG A 494 8.19 7.87 26.23
N THR A 495 7.59 8.79 25.46
CA THR A 495 6.89 9.96 26.02
C THR A 495 5.69 9.55 26.86
N ILE A 496 4.85 8.61 26.41
CA ILE A 496 3.72 8.09 27.19
C ILE A 496 4.21 7.45 28.50
N SER A 497 5.24 6.60 28.44
CA SER A 497 5.81 5.95 29.63
C SER A 497 6.31 6.97 30.65
N ASN A 498 7.03 8.00 30.21
CA ASN A 498 7.54 9.07 31.08
C ASN A 498 6.39 9.88 31.70
N LEU A 499 5.38 10.26 30.90
CA LEU A 499 4.19 10.98 31.37
C LEU A 499 3.39 10.19 32.42
N LEU A 500 3.37 8.86 32.31
CA LEU A 500 2.75 7.98 33.30
C LEU A 500 3.60 7.81 34.57
N SER A 501 4.94 7.83 34.46
CA SER A 501 5.83 7.72 35.64
C SER A 501 6.04 9.03 36.41
N GLU A 502 5.99 10.19 35.75
CA GLU A 502 6.17 11.52 36.37
C GLU A 502 4.95 11.96 37.22
N GLY A 503 3.84 11.23 37.18
CA GLY A 503 2.57 11.62 37.81
C GLY A 503 2.34 11.09 39.22
N THR A 504 3.13 10.13 39.72
CA THR A 504 2.77 9.31 40.88
C THR A 504 3.92 9.08 41.86
N ASP A 505 3.99 9.94 42.88
CA ASP A 505 4.65 9.63 44.18
C ASP A 505 3.79 8.67 45.05
N THR A 506 2.58 8.34 44.59
CA THR A 506 1.60 7.49 45.26
C THR A 506 1.69 6.04 44.78
N ALA A 507 1.64 5.09 45.71
CA ALA A 507 1.84 3.66 45.47
C ALA A 507 0.83 2.97 44.52
N ASP A 508 -0.21 3.68 44.07
CA ASP A 508 -1.21 3.21 43.10
C ASP A 508 -0.69 3.35 41.66
N PHE A 509 0.33 2.54 41.34
CA PHE A 509 0.78 2.35 39.96
C PHE A 509 -0.37 1.72 39.17
N PHE A 510 -0.99 2.45 38.24
CA PHE A 510 -1.83 1.84 37.21
C PHE A 510 -0.91 1.28 36.13
N PRO A 511 -0.63 -0.04 36.08
CA PRO A 511 0.20 -0.61 35.02
C PRO A 511 -0.42 -0.31 33.66
N ILE A 512 0.46 -0.06 32.69
CA ILE A 512 0.14 0.22 31.28
C ILE A 512 -0.78 -0.86 30.69
N ASP A 513 -0.72 -2.07 31.24
CA ASP A 513 -1.55 -3.24 30.95
C ASP A 513 -3.08 -3.00 31.05
N TYR A 514 -3.53 -2.00 31.82
CA TYR A 514 -4.96 -1.61 31.88
C TYR A 514 -5.44 -0.81 30.66
N PHE A 515 -4.54 -0.37 29.78
CA PHE A 515 -4.85 0.49 28.65
C PHE A 515 -4.64 -0.22 27.31
N ARG A 516 -5.68 -0.20 26.47
CA ARG A 516 -5.57 -0.61 25.06
C ARG A 516 -5.22 0.61 24.22
N PHE A 517 -3.98 0.66 23.75
CA PHE A 517 -3.48 1.65 22.80
C PHE A 517 -3.79 1.20 21.38
N ARG A 518 -4.56 1.98 20.62
CA ARG A 518 -4.67 1.84 19.17
C ARG A 518 -3.94 3.01 18.54
N THR A 519 -2.91 2.72 17.75
CA THR A 519 -2.03 3.74 17.20
C THR A 519 -2.21 3.83 15.68
N LEU A 520 -2.42 5.05 15.18
CA LEU A 520 -2.51 5.41 13.78
C LEU A 520 -1.34 6.35 13.45
N ILE A 521 -0.52 5.99 12.45
CA ILE A 521 0.71 6.72 12.10
C ILE A 521 0.57 7.28 10.69
N MET A 522 0.23 8.57 10.60
CA MET A 522 0.03 9.25 9.32
C MET A 522 1.24 10.10 8.97
N LEU A 523 1.62 10.13 7.69
CA LEU A 523 2.49 11.20 7.20
C LEU A 523 1.79 12.54 7.38
N GLY A 524 2.47 13.52 7.97
CA GLY A 524 1.92 14.85 8.25
C GLY A 524 1.44 15.62 7.00
N LEU A 525 1.88 15.21 5.81
CA LEU A 525 1.40 15.73 4.53
C LEU A 525 0.05 15.13 4.09
N ASP A 526 -0.23 13.86 4.40
CA ASP A 526 -1.53 13.24 4.14
C ASP A 526 -2.54 13.62 5.22
N TYR A 527 -2.13 13.70 6.50
CA TYR A 527 -2.94 14.30 7.57
C TYR A 527 -3.45 15.70 7.21
N LYS A 528 -2.61 16.57 6.63
CA LYS A 528 -3.02 17.91 6.12
C LYS A 528 -4.06 17.84 5.01
N ARG A 529 -3.98 16.83 4.13
CA ARG A 529 -4.93 16.61 3.02
C ARG A 529 -6.26 16.11 3.57
N ASP A 530 -6.22 15.10 4.40
CA ASP A 530 -7.42 14.39 4.87
C ASP A 530 -8.19 15.23 5.88
N ARG A 531 -7.50 16.04 6.69
CA ARG A 531 -8.10 17.14 7.45
C ARG A 531 -8.95 18.07 6.57
N ARG A 532 -8.44 18.54 5.41
CA ARG A 532 -9.20 19.45 4.52
C ARG A 532 -10.46 18.79 3.96
N THR A 533 -10.46 17.47 3.81
CA THR A 533 -11.62 16.68 3.40
C THR A 533 -12.60 16.53 4.58
N HIS A 534 -12.12 16.14 5.76
CA HIS A 534 -12.94 15.87 6.95
C HIS A 534 -13.63 17.14 7.51
N PHE A 535 -12.95 18.29 7.47
CA PHE A 535 -13.55 19.60 7.81
C PHE A 535 -14.75 19.99 6.92
N ARG A 536 -14.95 19.33 5.78
CA ARG A 536 -16.09 19.56 4.88
C ARG A 536 -17.26 18.60 5.11
N SER A 537 -17.08 17.53 5.90
CA SER A 537 -18.05 16.43 5.99
C SER A 537 -18.51 16.06 7.41
N SER A 538 -17.75 16.37 8.47
CA SER A 538 -18.14 15.95 9.83
C SER A 538 -18.70 17.09 10.69
N SER A 539 -19.68 16.74 11.52
CA SER A 539 -20.29 17.62 12.53
C SER A 539 -19.59 17.54 13.90
N ARG A 540 -18.62 16.63 14.07
CA ARG A 540 -17.78 16.52 15.26
C ARG A 540 -16.48 17.30 15.03
N PRO A 541 -16.26 18.44 15.70
CA PRO A 541 -15.03 19.21 15.53
C PRO A 541 -13.88 18.51 16.25
N PHE A 542 -13.23 17.57 15.56
CA PHE A 542 -11.82 17.31 15.81
C PHE A 542 -11.09 18.63 15.56
N ALA A 543 -10.72 19.31 16.64
CA ALA A 543 -9.94 20.54 16.62
C ALA A 543 -8.49 20.23 16.22
N PHE A 544 -8.29 19.78 14.97
CA PHE A 544 -6.98 19.54 14.38
C PHE A 544 -6.25 20.87 14.17
N PHE A 545 -4.98 20.92 14.55
CA PHE A 545 -4.19 22.14 14.66
C PHE A 545 -3.97 22.87 13.32
N SER A 546 -4.07 24.20 13.33
CA SER A 546 -3.92 25.07 12.14
C SER A 546 -2.47 25.26 11.66
N SER A 547 -1.46 24.96 12.47
CA SER A 547 -0.13 25.57 12.36
C SER A 547 1.03 24.67 11.88
N PHE A 548 0.91 23.33 11.90
CA PHE A 548 2.07 22.45 11.69
C PHE A 548 2.47 22.25 10.22
N HIS A 549 2.95 23.32 9.56
CA HIS A 549 3.46 23.27 8.19
C HIS A 549 4.59 22.24 8.01
N LEU A 550 5.37 21.96 9.06
CA LEU A 550 6.55 21.09 9.04
C LEU A 550 6.35 19.64 9.52
N ALA A 551 5.16 19.27 10.05
CA ALA A 551 4.94 17.91 10.55
C ALA A 551 5.30 16.82 9.53
N GLU A 552 6.17 15.90 9.93
CA GLU A 552 6.57 14.70 9.20
C GLU A 552 5.65 13.53 9.50
N TRP A 553 5.45 13.25 10.79
CA TRP A 553 4.58 12.19 11.28
C TRP A 553 3.59 12.76 12.29
N VAL A 554 2.35 12.30 12.18
CA VAL A 554 1.31 12.52 13.18
C VAL A 554 0.89 11.14 13.68
N ILE A 555 1.14 10.89 14.96
CA ILE A 555 0.79 9.64 15.63
C ILE A 555 -0.40 9.91 16.54
N VAL A 556 -1.55 9.36 16.18
CA VAL A 556 -2.75 9.38 17.02
C VAL A 556 -2.77 8.09 17.81
N VAL A 557 -2.79 8.19 19.14
CA VAL A 557 -2.88 7.04 20.05
C VAL A 557 -4.20 7.12 20.78
N GLU A 558 -5.19 6.35 20.34
CA GLU A 558 -6.47 6.17 21.04
C GLU A 558 -6.23 5.26 22.25
N VAL A 559 -6.63 5.71 23.45
CA VAL A 559 -6.49 4.95 24.69
C VAL A 559 -7.87 4.59 25.22
N SER A 560 -8.18 3.30 25.25
CA SER A 560 -9.35 2.78 25.94
C SER A 560 -8.97 1.98 27.17
N SER A 561 -9.68 2.21 28.28
CA SER A 561 -9.57 1.36 29.47
C SER A 561 -10.04 -0.05 29.14
N ALA A 562 -9.32 -1.07 29.60
CA ALA A 562 -9.71 -2.47 29.44
C ALA A 562 -11.08 -2.81 30.06
N THR A 563 -11.56 -2.02 31.03
CA THR A 563 -12.85 -2.23 31.71
C THR A 563 -14.02 -1.48 31.08
N THR A 564 -13.76 -0.57 30.15
CA THR A 564 -14.78 0.34 29.59
C THR A 564 -15.09 -0.06 28.14
N PRO A 565 -16.36 -0.24 27.73
CA PRO A 565 -16.69 -0.68 26.38
C PRO A 565 -16.13 0.30 25.33
N PRO A 566 -15.59 -0.21 24.20
CA PRO A 566 -14.76 0.58 23.26
C PRO A 566 -15.51 1.74 22.59
N GLU A 567 -16.84 1.73 22.59
CA GLU A 567 -17.68 2.82 22.07
C GLU A 567 -17.71 4.07 22.97
N SER A 568 -17.10 4.02 24.16
CA SER A 568 -17.18 5.07 25.20
C SER A 568 -15.84 5.63 25.69
N SER A 569 -14.71 5.20 25.11
CA SER A 569 -13.38 5.70 25.48
C SER A 569 -13.02 6.99 24.75
N ASP A 570 -13.03 8.11 25.47
CA ASP A 570 -12.96 9.48 24.92
C ASP A 570 -11.55 10.13 25.00
N VAL A 571 -10.49 9.33 25.17
CA VAL A 571 -9.10 9.82 25.31
C VAL A 571 -8.23 9.44 24.12
N SER A 572 -8.27 10.27 23.08
CA SER A 572 -7.24 10.29 22.03
C SER A 572 -6.06 11.15 22.48
N TYR A 573 -4.86 10.59 22.37
CA TYR A 573 -3.60 11.31 22.39
C TYR A 573 -3.19 11.60 20.93
N GLU A 574 -2.57 12.74 20.67
CA GLU A 574 -2.09 13.12 19.33
C GLU A 574 -0.67 13.69 19.44
N PHE A 575 0.32 12.99 18.89
CA PHE A 575 1.73 13.34 18.90
C PHE A 575 2.17 13.80 17.50
N VAL A 576 2.79 14.96 17.41
CA VAL A 576 3.22 15.57 16.14
C VAL A 576 4.74 15.74 16.13
N TYR A 577 5.41 15.15 15.15
CA TYR A 577 6.86 15.19 15.00
C TYR A 577 7.30 16.14 13.88
N ASP A 578 8.36 16.92 14.13
CA ASP A 578 8.91 17.88 13.18
C ASP A 578 9.65 17.17 12.02
N GLY A 579 9.74 17.84 10.87
CA GLY A 579 10.67 17.51 9.79
C GLY A 579 12.10 18.02 9.99
N THR A 580 12.47 18.25 11.25
CA THR A 580 13.86 18.31 11.74
C THR A 580 14.19 17.11 12.62
N SER A 581 13.22 16.23 12.88
CA SER A 581 13.41 15.03 13.70
C SER A 581 14.14 13.94 12.94
N ASP A 582 14.96 13.17 13.63
CA ASP A 582 15.49 11.90 13.12
C ASP A 582 15.34 10.77 14.15
N ASP A 583 15.65 9.54 13.79
CA ASP A 583 15.48 8.38 14.68
C ASP A 583 16.34 8.44 15.96
N SER A 584 17.43 9.22 15.95
CA SER A 584 18.27 9.50 17.13
C SER A 584 17.78 10.72 17.94
N HIS A 585 17.20 11.72 17.28
CA HIS A 585 16.66 12.94 17.88
C HIS A 585 15.19 13.19 17.45
N PRO A 586 14.23 12.40 17.96
CA PRO A 586 12.82 12.57 17.62
C PRO A 586 12.22 13.78 18.35
N LEU A 587 12.15 14.92 17.66
CA LEU A 587 11.62 16.17 18.20
C LEU A 587 10.09 16.21 18.11
N LEU A 588 9.47 15.86 19.23
CA LEU A 588 8.03 16.01 19.46
C LEU A 588 7.68 17.52 19.51
N GLN A 589 6.98 18.05 18.51
CA GLN A 589 6.52 19.44 18.52
C GLN A 589 5.34 19.64 19.49
N LEU A 590 4.43 18.66 19.53
CA LEU A 590 3.21 18.74 20.31
C LEU A 590 2.72 17.34 20.70
N SER A 591 2.26 17.20 21.95
CA SER A 591 1.33 16.15 22.35
C SER A 591 0.01 16.76 22.84
N ARG A 592 -1.09 16.17 22.41
CA ARG A 592 -2.42 16.42 22.96
C ARG A 592 -2.85 15.23 23.81
N VAL A 593 -3.56 15.49 24.91
CA VAL A 593 -4.13 14.48 25.81
C VAL A 593 -5.60 14.84 26.06
N GLY A 594 -6.53 14.32 25.23
CA GLY A 594 -7.96 14.65 25.31
C GLY A 594 -8.26 16.15 25.13
N ARG A 595 -8.37 16.89 26.25
CA ARG A 595 -8.56 18.36 26.29
C ARG A 595 -7.31 19.15 26.74
N GLN A 596 -6.23 18.50 27.13
CA GLN A 596 -4.96 19.17 27.47
C GLN A 596 -4.02 19.18 26.28
N ILE A 597 -3.18 20.22 26.18
CA ILE A 597 -2.08 20.29 25.22
C ILE A 597 -0.78 20.47 25.99
N ALA A 598 0.23 19.66 25.66
CA ALA A 598 1.62 19.94 25.98
C ALA A 598 2.36 20.22 24.68
N GLY A 599 2.92 21.43 24.55
CA GLY A 599 3.77 21.80 23.43
C GLY A 599 5.22 21.93 23.89
N LEU A 600 6.16 21.53 23.04
CA LEU A 600 7.54 21.98 23.14
C LEU A 600 7.69 23.24 22.29
N HIS A 601 8.28 24.30 22.85
CA HIS A 601 8.49 25.53 22.12
C HIS A 601 9.60 25.31 21.07
N PRO A 602 9.41 25.68 19.79
CA PRO A 602 10.35 25.35 18.69
C PRO A 602 11.72 26.06 18.76
N HIS A 603 12.02 26.73 19.87
CA HIS A 603 13.26 27.50 20.09
C HIS A 603 14.01 27.11 21.38
N GLY A 604 13.94 25.84 21.78
CA GLY A 604 14.96 25.23 22.63
C GLY A 604 14.82 25.44 24.14
N ASP A 605 13.65 25.82 24.63
CA ASP A 605 13.32 25.63 26.06
C ASP A 605 12.80 24.20 26.25
N PRO A 606 13.48 23.32 27.01
CA PRO A 606 13.07 21.94 27.23
C PRO A 606 11.87 21.81 28.18
N THR A 607 11.38 22.90 28.77
CA THR A 607 10.22 22.84 29.67
C THR A 607 8.92 22.63 28.89
N MET A 608 8.38 21.40 28.96
CA MET A 608 7.06 21.06 28.41
C MET A 608 5.98 21.91 29.08
N THR A 609 5.53 22.96 28.40
CA THR A 609 4.51 23.87 28.95
C THR A 609 3.14 23.22 28.83
N ARG A 610 2.60 22.71 29.94
CA ARG A 610 1.25 22.13 30.01
C ARG A 610 0.21 23.26 29.97
N ILE A 611 -0.57 23.32 28.89
CA ILE A 611 -1.69 24.26 28.75
C ILE A 611 -3.00 23.49 28.87
N ASN A 612 -3.77 23.77 29.91
CA ASN A 612 -5.16 23.35 30.01
C ASN A 612 -5.98 24.13 28.97
N ILE A 613 -6.61 23.46 28.00
CA ILE A 613 -7.66 24.11 27.20
C ILE A 613 -8.91 24.22 28.09
N THR A 614 -8.97 25.29 28.90
CA THR A 614 -10.27 25.76 29.38
C THR A 614 -11.12 26.10 28.16
N ARG A 615 -12.38 25.67 28.20
CA ARG A 615 -13.32 25.81 27.09
C ARG A 615 -13.77 27.26 26.96
N GLU A 616 -12.91 28.13 26.44
CA GLU A 616 -13.41 29.25 25.67
C GLU A 616 -14.18 28.68 24.49
N VAL A 617 -15.51 28.72 24.61
CA VAL A 617 -16.38 28.70 23.45
C VAL A 617 -15.97 29.94 22.66
N LEU A 618 -15.10 29.76 21.67
CA LEU A 618 -14.79 30.81 20.69
C LEU A 618 -16.14 31.39 20.27
N PRO A 619 -16.37 32.71 20.46
CA PRO A 619 -17.67 33.29 20.21
C PRO A 619 -18.09 32.92 18.80
N ARG A 620 -19.32 32.41 18.70
CA ARG A 620 -19.91 31.97 17.44
C ARG A 620 -19.65 33.10 16.44
N VAL A 621 -18.83 32.85 15.41
CA VAL A 621 -18.56 33.84 14.38
C VAL A 621 -19.84 33.97 13.57
N THR A 622 -20.76 34.79 14.09
CA THR A 622 -21.87 35.32 13.35
C THR A 622 -21.26 36.10 12.20
N LEU A 623 -21.36 35.50 11.00
CA LEU A 623 -21.27 36.27 9.77
C LEU A 623 -22.21 37.48 9.96
N PRO A 624 -21.76 38.71 9.66
CA PRO A 624 -22.61 39.87 9.81
C PRO A 624 -23.88 39.62 8.99
N GLU A 625 -25.05 39.82 9.61
CA GLU A 625 -26.31 39.78 8.88
C GLU A 625 -26.19 40.72 7.69
N LYS A 626 -26.62 40.25 6.51
CA LYS A 626 -26.69 41.10 5.33
C LYS A 626 -27.54 42.32 5.69
N ALA A 627 -26.89 43.48 5.81
CA ALA A 627 -27.59 44.73 6.01
C ALA A 627 -28.54 44.93 4.84
N SER A 628 -29.84 44.89 5.12
CA SER A 628 -30.90 45.11 4.14
C SER A 628 -30.91 46.58 3.73
N LYS A 629 -30.49 46.84 2.50
CA LYS A 629 -30.88 47.99 1.68
C LYS A 629 -31.03 47.55 0.24
#